data_AF-A0AA36MIB1-F1
#
_entry.id   AF-A0AA36MIB1-F1
#
_cell.length_a   1.000
_cell.length_b   1.000
_cell.length_c   1.000
_cell.angle_alpha   90.00
_cell.angle_beta   90.00
_cell.angle_gamma   90.00
#
_symmetry.space_group_name_H-M   'P 1'
#
loop_
_entity.id
_entity.type
_entity.pdbx_description
1 polymer ?
#
loop_
_entity_poly.entity_id
_entity_poly.type
_entity_poly.pdbx_seq_one_letter_code
_entity_poly.pdbx_strand_id
1 'polypeptide(L)'
;MATQELNGREAESHENASETLGASPEEAMLGSANACGFHQYQGNSYKELCFCKLTGNPGCANKKCTCPQGCGGDVVWQSAGTVTFKNRARADGCHPSTVLLTAPKTFIATPRDLKQCGGAAVSVIETLLRDSWILYQSRVGKGSMNQCFHGSHTASVKYLHLQSFCSYASFHAMPNNNHAVGACVKMHSLNEAGHLARQLFNMMQ
;
A
#
# COMPACT_ATOMS: atom_id res chain seq x y z
N MET A 1 -0.19 8.14 -79.42
CA MET A 1 1.17 8.57 -79.03
C MET A 1 1.03 9.34 -77.73
N ALA A 2 1.67 9.07 -76.61
CA ALA A 2 2.61 8.03 -76.21
C ALA A 2 2.38 7.80 -74.69
N THR A 3 2.46 6.55 -74.26
CA THR A 3 2.51 6.10 -72.87
C THR A 3 3.96 6.23 -72.36
N GLN A 4 4.15 6.74 -71.14
CA GLN A 4 5.43 6.64 -70.44
C GLN A 4 5.21 6.24 -68.98
N GLU A 5 5.54 4.97 -68.71
CA GLU A 5 5.81 4.40 -67.40
C GLU A 5 7.13 4.96 -66.84
N LEU A 6 7.18 5.22 -65.54
CA LEU A 6 8.44 5.21 -64.78
C LEU A 6 8.21 4.60 -63.40
N ASN A 7 8.79 3.41 -63.24
CA ASN A 7 8.98 2.66 -62.01
C ASN A 7 9.98 3.38 -61.09
N GLY A 8 9.58 3.69 -59.86
CA GLY A 8 10.47 4.08 -58.77
C GLY A 8 10.57 2.95 -57.75
N ARG A 9 11.74 2.32 -57.64
CA ARG A 9 12.10 1.38 -56.58
C ARG A 9 12.62 2.16 -55.39
N GLU A 10 11.93 2.11 -54.26
CA GLU A 10 12.44 2.56 -52.97
C GLU A 10 13.00 1.36 -52.19
N ALA A 11 14.20 1.54 -51.65
CA ALA A 11 14.95 0.53 -50.92
C ALA A 11 14.56 0.60 -49.43
N GLU A 12 14.05 -0.51 -48.89
CA GLU A 12 13.80 -0.69 -47.46
C GLU A 12 15.11 -0.95 -46.71
N SER A 13 15.51 0.01 -45.87
CA SER A 13 16.56 -0.17 -44.86
C SER A 13 15.93 -0.72 -43.58
N HIS A 14 16.20 -1.99 -43.28
CA HIS A 14 15.87 -2.61 -42.00
C HIS A 14 16.81 -2.09 -40.91
N GLU A 15 16.35 -1.10 -40.13
CA GLU A 15 16.98 -0.70 -38.88
C GLU A 15 16.64 -1.71 -37.78
N ASN A 16 17.65 -2.45 -37.34
CA ASN A 16 17.57 -3.44 -36.29
C ASN A 16 17.59 -2.72 -34.93
N ALA A 17 16.43 -2.30 -34.44
CA ALA A 17 16.27 -1.70 -33.12
C ALA A 17 16.48 -2.77 -32.05
N SER A 18 17.64 -2.72 -31.40
CA SER A 18 17.96 -3.52 -30.21
C SER A 18 17.10 -3.05 -29.03
N GLU A 19 15.92 -3.68 -28.87
CA GLU A 19 15.06 -3.50 -27.70
C GLU A 19 15.85 -3.80 -26.42
N THR A 20 16.15 -2.73 -25.69
CA THR A 20 16.67 -2.83 -24.33
C THR A 20 15.49 -3.23 -23.46
N LEU A 21 15.43 -4.51 -23.08
CA LEU A 21 14.46 -5.05 -22.12
C LEU A 21 14.66 -4.36 -20.76
N GLY A 22 14.07 -3.18 -20.60
CA GLY A 22 13.94 -2.53 -19.31
C GLY A 22 13.12 -3.42 -18.39
N ALA A 23 13.62 -3.64 -17.17
CA ALA A 23 12.93 -4.41 -16.15
C ALA A 23 11.46 -3.97 -16.05
N SER A 24 10.56 -4.95 -15.95
CA SER A 24 9.12 -4.68 -15.87
C SER A 24 8.85 -3.78 -14.65
N PRO A 25 7.91 -2.82 -14.75
CA PRO A 25 7.45 -2.05 -13.59
C PRO A 25 7.05 -2.92 -12.39
N GLU A 26 6.60 -4.15 -12.62
CA GLU A 26 6.31 -5.12 -11.54
C GLU A 26 7.56 -5.60 -10.80
N GLU A 27 8.68 -5.81 -11.49
CA GLU A 27 9.95 -6.23 -10.87
C GLU A 27 10.55 -5.08 -10.04
N ALA A 28 10.40 -3.84 -10.50
CA ALA A 28 10.81 -2.66 -9.73
C ALA A 28 10.00 -2.49 -8.43
N MET A 29 8.69 -2.79 -8.46
CA MET A 29 7.84 -2.73 -7.26
C MET A 29 8.14 -3.88 -6.28
N LEU A 30 8.43 -5.09 -6.77
CA LEU A 30 8.88 -6.21 -5.94
C LEU A 30 10.26 -5.95 -5.31
N GLY A 31 11.18 -5.33 -6.06
CA GLY A 31 12.49 -4.92 -5.55
C GLY A 31 12.41 -3.91 -4.41
N SER A 32 11.40 -3.03 -4.43
CA SER A 32 11.24 -2.02 -3.38
C SER A 32 10.69 -2.57 -2.06
N ALA A 33 9.85 -3.60 -2.07
CA ALA A 33 9.40 -4.27 -0.84
C ALA A 33 10.51 -5.14 -0.21
N ASN A 34 11.48 -5.59 -1.02
CA ASN A 34 12.66 -6.31 -0.55
C ASN A 34 13.69 -5.42 0.15
N ALA A 35 13.59 -4.10 0.05
CA ALA A 35 14.60 -3.20 0.60
C ALA A 35 14.55 -3.09 2.15
N CYS A 36 13.42 -3.46 2.79
CA CYS A 36 13.35 -3.76 4.24
C CYS A 36 13.70 -5.22 4.58
N GLY A 37 13.89 -6.07 3.57
CA GLY A 37 13.87 -7.52 3.70
C GLY A 37 12.46 -8.09 3.91
N PHE A 38 12.28 -9.33 3.48
CA PHE A 38 11.07 -10.09 3.80
C PHE A 38 11.20 -10.73 5.18
N HIS A 39 10.25 -10.46 6.07
CA HIS A 39 10.20 -11.02 7.41
C HIS A 39 8.95 -11.88 7.58
N GLN A 40 9.15 -13.12 8.03
CA GLN A 40 8.05 -13.99 8.42
C GLN A 40 7.55 -13.59 9.82
N TYR A 41 6.23 -13.66 10.02
CA TYR A 41 5.67 -13.51 11.36
C TYR A 41 6.02 -14.72 12.23
N GLN A 42 6.65 -14.49 13.38
CA GLN A 42 7.05 -15.54 14.33
C GLN A 42 6.31 -15.45 15.68
N GLY A 43 5.41 -14.47 15.85
CA GLY A 43 4.68 -14.28 17.09
C GLY A 43 3.49 -15.23 17.28
N ASN A 44 2.80 -15.10 18.42
CA ASN A 44 1.63 -15.90 18.78
C ASN A 44 0.42 -15.06 19.23
N SER A 45 0.49 -13.74 19.10
CA SER A 45 -0.60 -12.83 19.46
C SER A 45 -1.80 -13.06 18.56
N TYR A 46 -2.98 -13.31 19.14
CA TYR A 46 -4.20 -13.61 18.39
C TYR A 46 -4.54 -12.53 17.35
N LYS A 47 -4.36 -11.25 17.71
CA LYS A 47 -4.67 -10.12 16.82
C LYS A 47 -3.70 -10.04 15.65
N GLU A 48 -2.42 -10.23 15.91
CA GLU A 48 -1.37 -10.23 14.88
C GLU A 48 -1.46 -11.46 13.97
N LEU A 49 -1.81 -12.63 14.52
CA LEU A 49 -2.09 -13.83 13.73
C LEU A 49 -3.20 -13.61 12.71
N CYS A 50 -4.23 -12.84 13.07
CA CYS A 50 -5.25 -12.45 12.10
C CYS A 50 -4.66 -11.58 10.97
N PHE A 51 -3.87 -10.56 11.28
CA PHE A 51 -3.23 -9.73 10.24
C PHE A 51 -2.30 -10.55 9.36
N CYS A 52 -1.42 -11.37 9.97
CA CYS A 52 -0.56 -12.31 9.27
C CYS A 52 -1.36 -13.16 8.27
N LYS A 53 -2.53 -13.65 8.68
CA LYS A 53 -3.39 -14.48 7.83
C LYS A 53 -3.96 -13.70 6.66
N LEU A 54 -4.48 -12.51 6.91
CA LEU A 54 -5.07 -11.66 5.87
C LEU A 54 -4.01 -11.25 4.84
N THR A 55 -2.80 -10.94 5.30
CA THR A 55 -1.70 -10.53 4.43
C THR A 55 -1.04 -11.69 3.68
N GLY A 56 -1.42 -12.94 3.96
CA GLY A 56 -0.81 -14.11 3.34
C GLY A 56 0.65 -14.32 3.74
N ASN A 57 1.07 -13.83 4.92
CA ASN A 57 2.44 -14.02 5.38
C ASN A 57 2.72 -15.51 5.68
N PRO A 58 3.81 -16.11 5.15
CA PRO A 58 4.10 -17.54 5.28
C PRO A 58 4.20 -18.04 6.73
N GLY A 59 4.57 -17.16 7.68
CA GLY A 59 4.66 -17.50 9.10
C GLY A 59 3.35 -18.04 9.71
N CYS A 60 2.22 -17.78 9.07
CA CYS A 60 0.92 -18.32 9.48
C CYS A 60 0.18 -19.07 8.37
N ALA A 61 0.80 -19.42 7.23
CA ALA A 61 0.14 -20.09 6.10
C ALA A 61 -0.68 -21.33 6.54
N ASN A 62 -0.12 -22.14 7.44
CA ASN A 62 -0.74 -23.39 7.91
C ASN A 62 -1.65 -23.25 9.15
N LYS A 63 -1.88 -22.04 9.66
CA LYS A 63 -2.76 -21.83 10.82
C LYS A 63 -4.24 -21.78 10.38
N LYS A 64 -5.20 -22.00 11.28
CA LYS A 64 -6.63 -21.75 10.97
C LYS A 64 -6.89 -20.23 10.94
N CYS A 65 -7.84 -19.78 10.13
CA CYS A 65 -8.28 -18.38 10.18
C CYS A 65 -8.92 -18.08 11.54
N THR A 66 -8.46 -17.01 12.20
CA THR A 66 -8.98 -16.52 13.49
C THR A 66 -9.58 -15.11 13.37
N CYS A 67 -9.62 -14.54 12.18
CA CYS A 67 -10.14 -13.20 11.97
C CYS A 67 -11.66 -13.16 12.17
N PRO A 68 -12.20 -12.26 13.01
CA PRO A 68 -13.64 -12.11 13.19
C PRO A 68 -14.40 -11.76 11.89
N GLN A 69 -13.73 -11.09 10.95
CA GLN A 69 -14.26 -10.77 9.62
C GLN A 69 -14.08 -11.89 8.59
N GLY A 70 -13.46 -13.01 8.96
CA GLY A 70 -13.05 -14.07 8.04
C GLY A 70 -11.71 -13.79 7.36
N CYS A 71 -11.22 -14.76 6.58
CA CYS A 71 -9.98 -14.67 5.78
C CYS A 71 -10.22 -15.05 4.31
N GLY A 72 -11.48 -14.98 3.84
CA GLY A 72 -11.86 -15.34 2.47
C GLY A 72 -11.51 -14.25 1.47
N GLY A 73 -11.57 -14.59 0.17
CA GLY A 73 -11.26 -13.67 -0.93
C GLY A 73 -12.13 -12.40 -0.96
N ASP A 74 -13.35 -12.45 -0.44
CA ASP A 74 -14.25 -11.29 -0.39
C ASP A 74 -13.95 -10.33 0.77
N VAL A 75 -13.04 -10.72 1.67
CA VAL A 75 -12.67 -9.95 2.87
C VAL A 75 -11.45 -9.08 2.62
N VAL A 76 -10.58 -9.53 1.70
CA VAL A 76 -9.27 -8.93 1.43
C VAL A 76 -9.14 -8.54 -0.04
N TRP A 77 -8.46 -7.45 -0.30
CA TRP A 77 -8.05 -7.03 -1.63
C TRP A 77 -6.53 -7.12 -1.69
N GLN A 78 -6.04 -7.99 -2.56
CA GLN A 78 -4.62 -8.29 -2.71
C GLN A 78 -3.98 -7.35 -3.74
N SER A 79 -2.83 -6.79 -3.39
CA SER A 79 -1.89 -6.13 -4.32
C SER A 79 -0.58 -6.92 -4.34
N ALA A 80 0.41 -6.52 -5.13
CA ALA A 80 1.70 -7.21 -5.22
C ALA A 80 2.39 -7.29 -3.84
N GLY A 81 2.59 -6.14 -3.19
CA GLY A 81 3.31 -6.02 -1.91
C GLY A 81 2.43 -5.79 -0.67
N THR A 82 1.14 -5.51 -0.86
CA THR A 82 0.23 -5.13 0.24
C THR A 82 -1.07 -5.92 0.17
N VAL A 83 -1.83 -5.87 1.27
CA VAL A 83 -3.20 -6.35 1.35
C VAL A 83 -4.03 -5.31 2.08
N THR A 84 -5.22 -5.04 1.55
CA THR A 84 -6.19 -4.15 2.17
C THR A 84 -7.44 -4.90 2.58
N PHE A 85 -8.05 -4.50 3.69
CA PHE A 85 -9.33 -5.04 4.15
C PHE A 85 -10.11 -4.01 4.96
N LYS A 86 -11.42 -4.24 5.13
CA LYS A 86 -12.25 -3.34 5.94
C LYS A 86 -11.92 -3.47 7.43
N ASN A 87 -11.80 -2.33 8.11
CA ASN A 87 -11.79 -2.31 9.56
C ASN A 87 -13.20 -2.61 10.10
N ARG A 88 -13.27 -3.25 11.26
CA ARG A 88 -14.53 -3.42 11.99
C ARG A 88 -14.99 -2.13 12.64
N ALA A 89 -14.04 -1.32 13.12
CA ALA A 89 -14.32 -0.01 13.66
C ALA A 89 -14.59 0.99 12.51
N ARG A 90 -15.39 2.02 12.80
CA ARG A 90 -15.87 3.01 11.82
C ARG A 90 -15.35 4.39 12.16
N ALA A 91 -15.21 5.23 11.15
CA ALA A 91 -14.84 6.64 11.31
C ALA A 91 -16.06 7.48 11.69
N ASP A 92 -15.86 8.49 12.53
CA ASP A 92 -16.89 9.41 12.97
C ASP A 92 -16.92 10.64 12.07
N GLY A 93 -18.11 11.07 11.65
CA GLY A 93 -18.26 12.30 10.85
C GLY A 93 -18.20 12.11 9.34
N CYS A 94 -18.31 10.89 8.80
CA CYS A 94 -18.52 10.70 7.35
C CYS A 94 -19.44 9.56 6.95
N HIS A 95 -19.93 9.66 5.71
CA HIS A 95 -20.71 8.62 5.05
C HIS A 95 -20.13 8.35 3.65
N PRO A 96 -19.73 7.09 3.34
CA PRO A 96 -19.70 5.95 4.24
C PRO A 96 -18.60 6.07 5.32
N SER A 97 -18.90 5.66 6.55
CA SER A 97 -17.96 5.66 7.69
C SER A 97 -16.93 4.52 7.67
N THR A 98 -16.65 3.98 6.49
CA THR A 98 -15.77 2.82 6.33
C THR A 98 -14.31 3.25 6.48
N VAL A 99 -13.57 2.50 7.30
CA VAL A 99 -12.11 2.60 7.41
C VAL A 99 -11.51 1.38 6.72
N LEU A 100 -10.52 1.60 5.86
CA LEU A 100 -9.71 0.52 5.29
C LEU A 100 -8.39 0.39 6.07
N LEU A 101 -7.92 -0.84 6.23
CA LEU A 101 -6.61 -1.17 6.77
C LEU A 101 -5.77 -1.76 5.65
N THR A 102 -4.66 -1.11 5.31
CA THR A 102 -3.72 -1.57 4.28
C THR A 102 -2.41 -1.96 4.95
N ALA A 103 -1.99 -3.22 4.81
CA ALA A 103 -0.80 -3.77 5.48
C ALA A 103 0.17 -4.38 4.46
N PRO A 104 1.49 -4.31 4.67
CA PRO A 104 2.45 -5.01 3.83
C PRO A 104 2.33 -6.53 4.03
N LYS A 105 2.73 -7.32 3.03
CA LYS A 105 2.81 -8.79 3.15
C LYS A 105 3.97 -9.27 4.02
N THR A 106 5.07 -8.49 4.04
CA THR A 106 6.19 -8.69 4.96
C THR A 106 5.79 -8.25 6.37
N PHE A 107 6.30 -8.95 7.38
CA PHE A 107 6.04 -8.58 8.77
C PHE A 107 6.88 -7.37 9.17
N ILE A 108 6.21 -6.29 9.54
CA ILE A 108 6.83 -5.11 10.16
C ILE A 108 5.98 -4.80 11.38
N ALA A 109 6.53 -4.80 12.58
CA ALA A 109 5.72 -4.73 13.80
C ALA A 109 5.13 -3.32 14.04
N THR A 110 5.93 -2.28 13.85
CA THR A 110 5.55 -0.88 14.13
C THR A 110 6.14 0.12 13.11
N PRO A 111 5.66 1.38 13.08
CA PRO A 111 6.30 2.44 12.31
C PRO A 111 7.77 2.69 12.68
N ARG A 112 8.14 2.49 13.96
CA ARG A 112 9.55 2.56 14.39
C ARG A 112 10.40 1.48 13.74
N ASP A 113 9.90 0.25 13.61
CA ASP A 113 10.63 -0.83 12.93
C ASP A 113 10.76 -0.55 11.44
N LEU A 114 9.70 0.00 10.82
CA LEU A 114 9.76 0.46 9.43
C LEU A 114 10.87 1.51 9.23
N LYS A 115 11.01 2.48 10.16
CA LYS A 115 12.05 3.51 10.09
C LYS A 115 13.46 2.94 10.04
N GLN A 116 13.71 1.78 10.64
CA GLN A 116 15.02 1.14 10.65
C GLN A 116 15.46 0.69 9.25
N CYS A 117 14.54 0.58 8.29
CA CYS A 117 14.87 0.29 6.90
C CYS A 117 15.45 1.49 6.12
N GLY A 118 15.58 2.67 6.73
CA GLY A 118 16.13 3.86 6.07
C GLY A 118 15.32 4.26 4.83
N GLY A 119 15.98 4.49 3.69
CA GLY A 119 15.33 4.95 2.46
C GLY A 119 14.24 3.99 1.94
N ALA A 120 14.40 2.67 2.17
CA ALA A 120 13.41 1.67 1.79
C ALA A 120 12.04 1.88 2.46
N ALA A 121 12.04 2.44 3.67
CA ALA A 121 10.82 2.75 4.41
C ALA A 121 9.90 3.67 3.62
N VAL A 122 10.46 4.68 2.95
CA VAL A 122 9.69 5.65 2.15
C VAL A 122 8.94 4.94 1.04
N SER A 123 9.58 4.01 0.34
CA SER A 123 8.94 3.29 -0.76
C SER A 123 7.86 2.31 -0.28
N VAL A 124 8.04 1.69 0.89
CA VAL A 124 6.98 0.89 1.53
C VAL A 124 5.79 1.77 1.87
N ILE A 125 6.01 2.96 2.46
CA ILE A 125 4.93 3.91 2.77
C ILE A 125 4.23 4.38 1.51
N GLU A 126 4.98 4.72 0.45
CA GLU A 126 4.43 5.12 -0.84
C GLU A 126 3.53 4.02 -1.40
N THR A 127 3.99 2.77 -1.39
CA THR A 127 3.18 1.62 -1.86
C THR A 127 1.89 1.50 -1.06
N LEU A 128 1.97 1.59 0.28
CA LEU A 128 0.78 1.56 1.14
C LEU A 128 -0.20 2.69 0.81
N LEU A 129 0.28 3.93 0.61
CA LEU A 129 -0.53 5.10 0.27
C LEU A 129 -1.21 4.98 -1.11
N ARG A 130 -0.50 4.41 -2.09
CA ARG A 130 -1.02 4.23 -3.46
C ARG A 130 -2.10 3.17 -3.49
N ASP A 131 -1.82 2.00 -2.92
CA ASP A 131 -2.72 0.85 -2.94
C ASP A 131 -4.01 1.15 -2.16
N SER A 132 -3.88 1.77 -0.98
CA SER A 132 -5.02 2.22 -0.18
C SER A 132 -5.85 3.27 -0.92
N TRP A 133 -5.23 4.25 -1.58
CA TRP A 133 -5.92 5.28 -2.35
C TRP A 133 -6.75 4.65 -3.47
N ILE A 134 -6.11 3.87 -4.35
CA ILE A 134 -6.77 3.21 -5.49
C ILE A 134 -7.98 2.41 -5.01
N LEU A 135 -7.83 1.67 -3.92
CA LEU A 135 -8.89 0.83 -3.42
C LEU A 135 -9.99 1.62 -2.72
N TYR A 136 -9.65 2.63 -1.91
CA TYR A 136 -10.65 3.49 -1.25
C TYR A 136 -11.51 4.20 -2.30
N GLN A 137 -10.89 4.77 -3.33
CA GLN A 137 -11.59 5.45 -4.42
C GLN A 137 -12.51 4.52 -5.21
N SER A 138 -12.21 3.22 -5.29
CA SER A 138 -13.02 2.25 -6.06
C SER A 138 -14.06 1.51 -5.23
N ARG A 139 -13.86 1.36 -3.91
CA ARG A 139 -14.71 0.52 -3.03
C ARG A 139 -15.48 1.27 -1.97
N VAL A 140 -15.06 2.49 -1.59
CA VAL A 140 -15.62 3.21 -0.45
C VAL A 140 -16.25 4.51 -0.89
N GLY A 141 -15.46 5.45 -1.41
CA GLY A 141 -15.97 6.77 -1.78
C GLY A 141 -14.94 7.57 -2.55
N LYS A 142 -15.42 8.51 -3.37
CA LYS A 142 -14.58 9.44 -4.13
C LYS A 142 -14.19 10.65 -3.26
N GLY A 143 -13.03 11.23 -3.56
CA GLY A 143 -12.56 12.48 -2.94
C GLY A 143 -11.31 12.29 -2.09
N SER A 144 -10.92 13.32 -1.35
CA SER A 144 -9.72 13.24 -0.50
C SER A 144 -9.94 12.35 0.72
N MET A 145 -8.84 11.80 1.24
CA MET A 145 -8.86 10.89 2.38
C MET A 145 -7.68 11.15 3.31
N ASN A 146 -7.89 10.93 4.60
CA ASN A 146 -6.84 10.84 5.60
C ASN A 146 -6.23 9.44 5.58
N GLN A 147 -4.91 9.38 5.68
CA GLN A 147 -4.13 8.15 5.71
C GLN A 147 -3.16 8.20 6.88
N CYS A 148 -3.33 7.29 7.84
CA CYS A 148 -2.70 7.40 9.15
C CYS A 148 -2.04 6.10 9.61
N PHE A 149 -0.88 6.22 10.24
CA PHE A 149 -0.34 5.19 11.12
C PHE A 149 -0.63 5.56 12.57
N HIS A 150 -1.02 4.58 13.40
CA HIS A 150 -0.91 4.75 14.85
C HIS A 150 0.56 4.87 15.26
N GLY A 151 0.83 5.64 16.31
CA GLY A 151 2.16 5.69 16.93
C GLY A 151 2.59 4.32 17.43
N SER A 152 3.90 4.08 17.47
CA SER A 152 4.51 2.77 17.77
C SER A 152 4.07 2.18 19.12
N HIS A 153 3.75 3.03 20.10
CA HIS A 153 3.27 2.63 21.44
C HIS A 153 1.74 2.58 21.57
N THR A 154 1.00 3.19 20.64
CA THR A 154 -0.47 3.26 20.66
C THR A 154 -1.13 2.17 19.82
N ALA A 155 -0.43 1.64 18.80
CA ALA A 155 -0.95 0.58 17.96
C ALA A 155 -1.31 -0.67 18.78
N SER A 156 -2.58 -1.07 18.71
CA SER A 156 -3.14 -2.21 19.45
C SER A 156 -2.82 -3.57 18.83
N VAL A 157 -2.22 -3.58 17.63
CA VAL A 157 -1.76 -4.76 16.91
C VAL A 157 -0.35 -4.45 16.39
N LYS A 158 0.64 -5.30 16.71
CA LYS A 158 2.02 -5.15 16.23
C LYS A 158 2.17 -5.78 14.85
N TYR A 159 1.45 -5.23 13.89
CA TYR A 159 1.55 -5.54 12.47
C TYR A 159 1.24 -4.25 11.74
N LEU A 160 2.23 -3.64 11.11
CA LEU A 160 2.14 -2.33 10.47
C LEU A 160 0.94 -2.29 9.54
N HIS A 161 0.11 -1.26 9.68
CA HIS A 161 -1.03 -1.04 8.80
C HIS A 161 -1.38 0.43 8.72
N LEU A 162 -1.68 0.88 7.51
CA LEU A 162 -2.14 2.22 7.21
C LEU A 162 -3.67 2.25 7.29
N GLN A 163 -4.21 3.21 8.03
CA GLN A 163 -5.64 3.42 8.18
C GLN A 163 -6.10 4.50 7.21
N SER A 164 -7.16 4.20 6.48
CA SER A 164 -7.62 5.01 5.35
C SER A 164 -9.10 5.34 5.50
N PHE A 165 -9.42 6.62 5.61
CA PHE A 165 -10.78 7.12 5.82
C PHE A 165 -10.98 8.51 5.22
N CYS A 166 -12.22 8.87 4.92
CA CYS A 166 -12.68 10.17 4.42
C CYS A 166 -11.99 11.37 5.13
N SER A 167 -11.66 12.42 4.37
CA SER A 167 -10.78 13.52 4.80
C SER A 167 -11.30 14.40 5.95
N TYR A 168 -12.59 14.32 6.24
CA TYR A 168 -13.30 15.16 7.21
C TYR A 168 -13.78 14.39 8.45
N ALA A 169 -13.52 13.08 8.51
CA ALA A 169 -13.82 12.27 9.69
C ALA A 169 -12.65 12.21 10.67
N SER A 170 -12.95 11.69 11.85
CA SER A 170 -11.98 11.24 12.83
C SER A 170 -12.08 9.72 13.04
N PHE A 171 -10.97 9.10 13.42
CA PHE A 171 -10.89 7.69 13.76
C PHE A 171 -9.81 7.47 14.81
N HIS A 172 -10.19 6.95 15.99
CA HIS A 172 -9.26 6.73 17.12
C HIS A 172 -8.38 7.97 17.42
N ALA A 173 -9.02 9.14 17.52
CA ALA A 173 -8.38 10.44 17.70
C ALA A 173 -7.47 10.91 16.54
N MET A 174 -7.46 10.25 15.38
CA MET A 174 -6.73 10.70 14.18
C MET A 174 -7.68 11.32 13.13
N PRO A 175 -7.25 12.32 12.33
CA PRO A 175 -5.95 12.99 12.40
C PRO A 175 -5.82 13.88 13.63
N ASN A 176 -4.59 14.02 14.14
CA ASN A 176 -4.23 14.96 15.20
C ASN A 176 -2.74 15.37 15.08
N ASN A 177 -2.32 16.38 15.84
CA ASN A 177 -0.93 16.89 15.82
C ASN A 177 0.02 16.17 16.81
N ASN A 178 -0.49 15.24 17.60
CA ASN A 178 0.30 14.45 18.54
C ASN A 178 0.82 13.16 17.87
N HIS A 179 2.05 13.23 17.37
CA HIS A 179 2.70 12.11 16.69
C HIS A 179 2.93 10.86 17.56
N ALA A 180 2.83 10.97 18.89
CA ALA A 180 2.83 9.80 19.76
C ALA A 180 1.55 8.96 19.60
N VAL A 181 0.42 9.59 19.25
CA VAL A 181 -0.87 8.92 18.98
C VAL A 181 -0.93 8.39 17.55
N GLY A 182 -0.51 9.21 16.59
CA GLY A 182 -0.48 8.83 15.18
C GLY A 182 0.12 9.88 14.27
N ALA A 183 0.51 9.44 13.08
CA ALA A 183 1.01 10.29 12.00
C ALA A 183 0.06 10.16 10.81
N CYS A 184 -0.39 11.29 10.28
CA CYS A 184 -1.41 11.33 9.23
C CYS A 184 -1.03 12.26 8.10
N VAL A 185 -1.35 11.85 6.89
CA VAL A 185 -1.34 12.70 5.69
C VAL A 185 -2.74 12.74 5.09
N LYS A 186 -3.09 13.86 4.46
CA LYS A 186 -4.29 13.98 3.63
C LYS A 186 -3.87 13.87 2.18
N MET A 187 -4.46 12.93 1.46
CA MET A 187 -4.21 12.71 0.04
C MET A 187 -5.44 13.15 -0.76
N HIS A 188 -5.21 13.86 -1.85
CA HIS A 188 -6.18 14.42 -2.79
C HIS A 188 -6.06 13.77 -4.18
N SER A 189 -4.89 13.25 -4.54
CA SER A 189 -4.70 12.52 -5.79
C SER A 189 -3.58 11.48 -5.70
N LEU A 190 -3.57 10.51 -6.63
CA LEU A 190 -2.57 9.44 -6.67
C LEU A 190 -1.12 9.97 -6.81
N ASN A 191 -0.94 11.08 -7.54
CA ASN A 191 0.38 11.67 -7.80
C ASN A 191 1.07 12.23 -6.55
N GLU A 192 0.33 12.39 -5.45
CA GLU A 192 0.86 12.91 -4.21
C GLU A 192 1.59 11.86 -3.36
N ALA A 193 1.37 10.58 -3.65
CA ALA A 193 1.81 9.48 -2.79
C ALA A 193 3.30 9.54 -2.43
N GLY A 194 4.18 9.79 -3.41
CA GLY A 194 5.62 9.83 -3.19
C GLY A 194 6.07 10.97 -2.26
N HIS A 195 5.47 12.17 -2.35
CA HIS A 195 5.84 13.27 -1.45
C HIS A 195 5.21 13.09 -0.05
N LEU A 196 3.96 12.62 0.02
CA LEU A 196 3.29 12.33 1.28
C LEU A 196 3.97 11.18 2.04
N ALA A 197 4.54 10.21 1.32
CA ALA A 197 5.33 9.12 1.92
C ALA A 197 6.54 9.66 2.68
N ARG A 198 7.27 10.61 2.09
CA ARG A 198 8.41 11.28 2.75
C ARG A 198 7.97 12.10 3.95
N GLN A 199 6.86 12.83 3.83
CA GLN A 199 6.29 13.59 4.95
C GLN A 199 5.90 12.65 6.10
N LEU A 200 5.18 11.56 5.80
CA LEU A 200 4.75 10.58 6.79
C LEU A 200 5.96 9.89 7.44
N PHE A 201 6.96 9.51 6.66
CA PHE A 201 8.22 8.96 7.17
C PHE A 201 8.86 9.87 8.22
N ASN A 202 8.93 11.17 7.96
CA ASN A 202 9.54 12.12 8.90
C ASN A 202 8.75 12.28 10.21
N MET A 203 7.42 12.10 10.18
CA MET A 203 6.56 12.22 11.35
C MET A 203 6.52 10.97 12.26
N MET A 204 6.84 9.78 11.74
CA MET A 204 6.81 8.54 12.53
C MET A 204 7.88 8.61 13.64
N GLN A 205 7.52 8.37 14.90
CA GLN A 205 8.47 8.30 16.02
C GLN A 205 8.62 6.86 16.53
#